data_AF-A0AAU7IQS3-F1
#
_entry.id   AF-A0AAU7IQS3-F1
#
_cell.length_a   1.000
_cell.length_b   1.000
_cell.length_c   1.000
_cell.angle_alpha   90.00
_cell.angle_beta   90.00
_cell.angle_gamma   90.00
#
_symmetry.space_group_name_H-M   'P 1'
#
loop_
_entity.id
_entity.type
_entity.pdbx_description
1 polymer ?
#
loop_
_entity_poly.entity_id
_entity_poly.type
_entity_poly.pdbx_seq_one_letter_code
_entity_poly.pdbx_strand_id
1 'polypeptide(L)'
;MWLGFAIGVMVTAVVSTGAFLGITHMRADGYELVKPLPQMLTPEQLSTLRQSSDLKEQKQEIIAATQGQLDVLHDLSPLWSREYAASLAQQLVTLWPEESQTTTFVSGLQKALTTEALPESALQNWHDAQQGLDALTARLNMLDERKGKYLTGSELKSAIFTIRRQLDQTPPTEELLRQIDDELKKQGSVSPALYQQLDMRINQLLNRYMLLKESATGRD
;
A
#
# COMPACT_ATOMS: atom_id res chain seq x y z
N MET A 1 -17.81 -3.87 58.29
CA MET A 1 -16.41 -4.29 58.02
C MET A 1 -16.40 -5.56 57.15
N TRP A 2 -16.79 -5.50 55.88
CA TRP A 2 -16.65 -6.60 54.91
C TRP A 2 -16.77 -6.03 53.47
N LEU A 3 -16.05 -4.95 53.17
CA LEU A 3 -16.04 -4.34 51.83
C LEU A 3 -14.62 -4.02 51.31
N GLY A 4 -13.58 -4.51 52.00
CA GLY A 4 -12.17 -4.28 51.65
C GLY A 4 -11.48 -5.44 50.94
N PHE A 5 -12.15 -6.59 50.79
CA PHE A 5 -11.50 -7.82 50.29
C PHE A 5 -11.87 -8.20 48.84
N ALA A 6 -12.84 -7.53 48.21
CA ALA A 6 -13.23 -7.82 46.83
C ALA A 6 -12.52 -6.98 45.77
N ILE A 7 -11.81 -5.90 46.16
CA ILE A 7 -11.11 -5.00 45.22
C ILE A 7 -9.62 -5.40 45.08
N GLY A 8 -9.11 -6.25 45.98
CA GLY A 8 -7.69 -6.66 46.00
C GLY A 8 -7.29 -7.78 45.03
N VAL A 9 -8.21 -8.32 44.21
CA VAL A 9 -7.89 -9.39 43.23
C VAL A 9 -8.06 -8.92 41.78
N MET A 10 -8.61 -7.73 41.52
CA MET A 10 -8.74 -7.21 40.15
C MET A 10 -7.66 -6.21 39.72
N VAL A 11 -6.74 -5.82 40.62
CA VAL A 11 -5.64 -4.88 40.28
C VAL A 11 -4.28 -5.59 40.10
N THR A 12 -4.15 -6.84 40.55
CA THR A 12 -2.98 -7.70 40.28
C THR A 12 -3.15 -8.54 38.99
N ALA A 13 -3.80 -7.99 37.97
CA ALA A 13 -3.79 -8.55 36.61
C ALA A 13 -3.31 -7.54 35.54
N VAL A 14 -2.91 -6.32 35.93
CA VAL A 14 -2.53 -5.25 34.97
C VAL A 14 -1.03 -4.93 34.97
N VAL A 15 -0.21 -5.57 35.80
CA VAL A 15 1.26 -5.30 35.83
C VAL A 15 2.07 -6.22 34.90
N SER A 16 1.44 -7.08 34.08
CA SER A 16 2.18 -8.02 33.22
C SER A 16 2.11 -7.76 31.72
N THR A 17 1.78 -6.54 31.26
CA THR A 17 1.77 -6.25 29.81
C THR A 17 2.35 -4.88 29.46
N GLY A 18 3.46 -4.52 30.10
CA GLY A 18 4.29 -3.37 29.72
C GLY A 18 5.36 -3.71 28.66
N ALA A 19 5.09 -4.66 27.75
CA ALA A 19 6.07 -5.09 26.77
C ALA A 19 5.41 -5.70 25.52
N PHE A 20 4.68 -4.93 24.70
CA PHE A 20 4.34 -5.43 23.35
C PHE A 20 3.91 -4.37 22.34
N LEU A 21 4.75 -3.36 22.09
CA LEU A 21 4.68 -2.59 20.86
C LEU A 21 6.05 -2.60 20.17
N GLY A 22 6.10 -3.28 19.02
CA GLY A 22 6.90 -2.80 17.89
C GLY A 22 8.19 -3.52 17.53
N ILE A 23 8.98 -4.06 18.47
CA ILE A 23 10.12 -4.95 18.13
C ILE A 23 10.26 -5.99 19.24
N THR A 24 9.63 -7.14 19.06
CA THR A 24 9.95 -8.30 19.91
C THR A 24 11.06 -9.08 19.24
N HIS A 25 12.21 -9.18 19.91
CA HIS A 25 13.10 -10.31 19.70
C HIS A 25 12.23 -11.57 19.77
N MET A 26 12.19 -12.33 18.67
CA MET A 26 11.39 -13.53 18.51
C MET A 26 11.69 -14.51 19.66
N ARG A 27 10.85 -14.52 20.69
CA ARG A 27 10.71 -15.66 21.58
C ARG A 27 9.45 -16.39 21.12
N ALA A 28 9.65 -17.55 20.51
CA ALA A 28 8.60 -18.42 20.02
C ALA A 28 7.90 -19.13 21.19
N ASP A 29 7.28 -18.36 22.09
CA ASP A 29 6.47 -18.91 23.16
C ASP A 29 4.99 -18.78 22.74
N GLY A 30 4.47 -19.81 22.05
CA GLY A 30 3.04 -19.98 21.78
C GLY A 30 2.68 -20.34 20.34
N TYR A 31 1.64 -21.17 20.16
CA TYR A 31 1.03 -21.57 18.88
C TYR A 31 0.32 -20.43 18.13
N GLU A 32 0.52 -19.17 18.53
CA GLU A 32 -0.06 -17.98 17.90
C GLU A 32 0.78 -17.55 16.70
N LEU A 33 0.78 -18.37 15.65
CA LEU A 33 1.48 -18.09 14.40
C LEU A 33 0.90 -16.85 13.66
N VAL A 34 -0.38 -16.54 13.92
CA VAL A 34 -1.07 -15.39 13.34
C VAL A 34 -1.41 -14.41 14.46
N LYS A 35 -0.68 -13.29 14.52
CA LYS A 35 -1.00 -12.21 15.46
C LYS A 35 -2.07 -11.29 14.86
N PRO A 36 -3.06 -10.86 15.66
CA PRO A 36 -4.06 -9.90 15.19
C PRO A 36 -3.38 -8.57 14.85
N LEU A 37 -3.87 -7.91 13.80
CA LEU A 37 -3.44 -6.55 13.46
C LEU A 37 -3.79 -5.59 14.62
N PRO A 38 -3.03 -4.50 14.81
CA PRO A 38 -3.31 -3.52 15.86
C PRO A 38 -4.75 -3.01 15.77
N GLN A 39 -5.50 -3.11 16.87
CA GLN A 39 -6.88 -2.65 16.94
C GLN A 39 -6.94 -1.24 17.55
N MET A 40 -7.80 -0.38 17.00
CA MET A 40 -8.06 0.94 17.56
C MET A 40 -9.00 0.84 18.75
N LEU A 41 -8.72 1.64 19.79
CA LEU A 41 -9.63 1.81 20.92
C LEU A 41 -10.93 2.48 20.45
N THR A 42 -12.07 1.98 20.94
CA THR A 42 -13.37 2.56 20.64
C THR A 42 -13.56 3.90 21.36
N PRO A 43 -14.45 4.79 20.87
CA PRO A 43 -14.73 6.06 21.54
C PRO A 43 -15.15 5.89 23.01
N GLU A 44 -15.87 4.80 23.31
CA GLU A 44 -16.30 4.46 24.67
C GLU A 44 -15.10 4.11 25.56
N GLN A 45 -14.19 3.25 25.09
CA GLN A 45 -12.96 2.90 25.81
C GLN A 45 -12.08 4.12 26.08
N LEU A 46 -11.95 5.01 25.09
CA LEU A 46 -11.22 6.27 25.24
C LEU A 46 -11.86 7.19 26.28
N SER A 47 -13.19 7.20 26.36
CA SER A 47 -13.92 8.00 27.34
C SER A 47 -13.71 7.49 28.78
N THR A 48 -13.67 6.16 28.96
CA THR A 48 -13.38 5.53 30.26
C THR A 48 -11.94 5.79 30.68
N LEU A 49 -10.98 5.64 29.77
CA LEU A 49 -9.56 5.94 30.04
C LEU A 49 -9.36 7.40 30.42
N ARG A 50 -10.04 8.34 29.75
CA ARG A 50 -9.97 9.78 30.05
C ARG A 50 -10.39 10.11 31.49
N GLN A 51 -11.30 9.32 32.08
CA GLN A 51 -11.78 9.51 33.45
C GLN A 51 -10.88 8.87 34.51
N SER A 52 -9.92 8.03 34.11
CA SER A 52 -9.00 7.37 35.04
C SER A 52 -7.97 8.36 35.62
N SER A 53 -7.66 8.21 36.90
CA SER A 53 -6.68 9.07 37.59
C SER A 53 -5.25 8.73 37.16
N ASP A 54 -4.99 7.45 36.89
CA ASP A 54 -3.69 6.90 36.49
C ASP A 54 -3.22 7.42 35.12
N LEU A 55 -4.14 7.84 34.24
CA LEU A 55 -3.81 8.42 32.93
C LEU A 55 -2.93 9.67 33.04
N LYS A 56 -3.08 10.45 34.12
CA LYS A 56 -2.24 11.63 34.34
C LYS A 56 -0.80 11.25 34.67
N GLU A 57 -0.60 10.18 35.42
CA GLU A 57 0.72 9.70 35.83
C GLU A 57 1.44 9.04 34.63
N GLN A 58 0.72 8.29 33.81
CA GLN A 58 1.26 7.59 32.64
C GLN A 58 1.33 8.45 31.37
N LYS A 59 0.88 9.72 31.43
CA LYS A 59 0.77 10.59 30.26
C LYS A 59 2.05 10.65 29.43
N GLN A 60 3.20 10.86 30.08
CA GLN A 60 4.47 11.02 29.39
C GLN A 60 4.93 9.73 28.70
N GLU A 61 4.72 8.58 29.37
CA GLU A 61 5.06 7.26 28.85
C GLU A 61 4.17 6.89 27.65
N ILE A 62 2.87 7.14 27.75
CA ILE A 62 1.93 6.90 26.64
C ILE A 62 2.27 7.76 25.42
N ILE A 63 2.62 9.04 25.61
CA ILE A 63 3.04 9.92 24.51
C ILE A 63 4.33 9.40 23.87
N ALA A 64 5.33 9.02 24.68
CA ALA A 64 6.59 8.48 24.16
C ALA A 64 6.37 7.16 23.40
N ALA A 65 5.54 6.25 23.92
CA ALA A 65 5.19 5.00 23.25
C ALA A 65 4.42 5.24 21.95
N THR A 66 3.49 6.21 21.94
CA THR A 66 2.74 6.59 20.74
C THR A 66 3.68 7.16 19.68
N GLN A 67 4.62 8.03 20.08
CA GLN A 67 5.62 8.57 19.15
C GLN A 67 6.49 7.45 18.57
N GLY A 68 6.99 6.54 19.40
CA GLY A 68 7.76 5.39 18.93
C GLY A 68 6.96 4.51 17.95
N GLN A 69 5.65 4.34 18.17
CA GLN A 69 4.80 3.63 17.21
C GLN A 69 4.61 4.39 15.90
N LEU A 70 4.48 5.72 15.94
CA LEU A 70 4.39 6.55 14.73
C LEU A 70 5.69 6.52 13.93
N ASP A 71 6.84 6.52 14.59
CA ASP A 71 8.14 6.41 13.93
C ASP A 71 8.26 5.07 13.19
N VAL A 72 7.84 3.95 13.82
CA VAL A 72 7.78 2.64 13.16
C VAL A 72 6.84 2.66 11.95
N LEU A 73 5.64 3.25 12.09
CA LEU A 73 4.68 3.34 10.99
C LEU A 73 5.21 4.18 9.83
N HIS A 74 5.98 5.22 10.11
CA HIS A 74 6.61 6.08 9.11
C HIS A 74 7.65 5.31 8.28
N ASP A 75 8.40 4.41 8.93
CA ASP A 75 9.46 3.62 8.30
C ASP A 75 8.94 2.35 7.60
N LEU A 76 7.63 2.08 7.64
CA LEU A 76 7.06 0.90 6.99
C LEU A 76 7.20 0.97 5.47
N SER A 77 7.66 -0.15 4.90
CA SER A 77 7.68 -0.38 3.46
C SER A 77 6.28 -0.19 2.85
N PRO A 78 6.15 0.48 1.69
CA PRO A 78 4.89 0.48 0.92
C PRO A 78 4.41 -0.92 0.54
N LEU A 79 5.31 -1.91 0.57
CA LEU A 79 5.02 -3.32 0.30
C LEU A 79 4.71 -4.12 1.57
N TRP A 80 4.72 -3.51 2.76
CA TRP A 80 4.65 -4.21 4.04
C TRP A 80 3.51 -5.22 4.13
N SER A 81 2.30 -4.88 3.66
CA SER A 81 1.15 -5.79 3.71
C SER A 81 1.38 -7.07 2.91
N ARG A 82 2.08 -6.97 1.78
CA ARG A 82 2.40 -8.09 0.90
C ARG A 82 3.59 -8.88 1.42
N GLU A 83 4.60 -8.20 1.95
CA GLU A 83 5.74 -8.82 2.64
C GLU A 83 5.26 -9.61 3.88
N TYR A 84 4.30 -9.07 4.62
CA TYR A 84 3.67 -9.76 5.74
C TYR A 84 2.88 -11.00 5.28
N ALA A 85 2.05 -10.88 4.24
CA ALA A 85 1.32 -12.03 3.68
C ALA A 85 2.27 -13.14 3.19
N ALA A 86 3.37 -12.77 2.52
CA ALA A 86 4.41 -13.70 2.10
C ALA A 86 5.10 -14.36 3.31
N SER A 87 5.35 -13.60 4.39
CA SER A 87 5.92 -14.16 5.62
C SER A 87 4.99 -15.19 6.29
N LEU A 88 3.67 -14.97 6.27
CA LEU A 88 2.69 -15.93 6.78
C LEU A 88 2.67 -17.19 5.92
N ALA A 89 2.72 -17.04 4.59
CA ALA A 89 2.84 -18.15 3.66
C ALA A 89 4.13 -18.97 3.93
N GLN A 90 5.26 -18.30 4.13
CA GLN A 90 6.52 -18.94 4.45
C GLN A 90 6.50 -19.71 5.77
N GLN A 91 5.84 -19.17 6.80
CA GLN A 91 5.66 -19.87 8.08
C GLN A 91 4.86 -21.16 7.90
N LEU A 92 3.76 -21.13 7.12
CA LEU A 92 2.96 -22.32 6.84
C LEU A 92 3.76 -23.38 6.07
N VAL A 93 4.51 -22.98 5.04
CA VAL A 93 5.37 -23.89 4.26
C VAL A 93 6.45 -24.52 5.14
N THR A 94 6.99 -23.76 6.09
CA THR A 94 8.04 -24.25 7.00
C THR A 94 7.50 -25.27 8.00
N LEU A 95 6.28 -25.06 8.50
CA LEU A 95 5.67 -25.98 9.48
C LEU A 95 5.05 -27.22 8.84
N TRP A 96 4.43 -27.07 7.66
CA TRP A 96 3.66 -28.12 7.00
C TRP A 96 3.92 -28.16 5.49
N PRO A 97 5.12 -28.60 5.06
CA PRO A 97 5.48 -28.64 3.64
C PRO A 97 4.68 -29.67 2.83
N GLU A 98 4.28 -30.78 3.45
CA GLU A 98 3.56 -31.88 2.79
C GLU A 98 2.04 -31.66 2.73
N GLU A 99 1.51 -30.60 3.36
CA GLU A 99 0.08 -30.34 3.42
C GLU A 99 -0.46 -29.65 2.16
N SER A 100 -1.47 -30.27 1.55
CA SER A 100 -2.11 -29.77 0.33
C SER A 100 -2.75 -28.37 0.51
N GLN A 101 -3.24 -28.07 1.71
CA GLN A 101 -3.83 -26.78 2.05
C GLN A 101 -2.78 -25.66 2.04
N THR A 102 -1.57 -25.92 2.56
CA THR A 102 -0.44 -25.00 2.55
C THR A 102 -0.06 -24.64 1.11
N THR A 103 0.08 -25.64 0.25
CA THR A 103 0.43 -25.44 -1.17
C THR A 103 -0.66 -24.63 -1.91
N THR A 104 -1.93 -24.91 -1.62
CA THR A 104 -3.07 -24.18 -2.19
C THR A 104 -3.08 -22.72 -1.74
N PHE A 105 -2.81 -22.45 -0.46
CA PHE A 105 -2.74 -21.10 0.08
C PHE A 105 -1.62 -20.27 -0.57
N VAL A 106 -0.40 -20.82 -0.62
CA VAL A 106 0.77 -20.15 -1.19
C VAL A 106 0.58 -19.86 -2.68
N SER A 107 0.12 -20.85 -3.45
CA SER A 107 -0.16 -20.67 -4.88
C SER A 107 -1.30 -19.68 -5.13
N GLY A 108 -2.33 -19.69 -4.28
CA GLY A 108 -3.43 -18.72 -4.31
C GLY A 108 -2.94 -17.28 -4.10
N LEU A 109 -2.06 -17.08 -3.11
CA LEU A 109 -1.46 -15.78 -2.84
C LEU A 109 -0.62 -15.27 -4.02
N GLN A 110 0.25 -16.12 -4.58
CA GLN A 110 1.06 -15.76 -5.74
C GLN A 110 0.20 -15.45 -6.98
N LYS A 111 -0.88 -16.22 -7.17
CA LYS A 111 -1.82 -16.00 -8.26
C LYS A 111 -2.57 -14.68 -8.10
N ALA A 112 -3.02 -14.34 -6.90
CA ALA A 112 -3.67 -13.06 -6.64
C ALA A 112 -2.71 -11.90 -6.94
N LEU A 113 -1.47 -11.99 -6.44
CA LEU A 113 -0.45 -10.97 -6.65
C LEU A 113 -0.11 -10.75 -8.13
N THR A 114 0.01 -11.83 -8.91
CA THR A 114 0.28 -11.76 -10.36
C THR A 114 -0.90 -11.26 -11.17
N THR A 115 -2.12 -11.70 -10.84
CA THR A 115 -3.35 -11.33 -11.56
C THR A 115 -3.74 -9.88 -11.30
N GLU A 116 -3.54 -9.41 -10.07
CA GLU A 116 -3.86 -8.05 -9.65
C GLU A 116 -2.69 -7.09 -9.85
N ALA A 117 -1.59 -7.50 -10.48
CA ALA A 117 -0.51 -6.59 -10.84
C ALA A 117 -0.85 -5.76 -12.07
N LEU A 118 -0.29 -4.56 -12.14
CA LEU A 118 -0.34 -3.77 -13.37
C LEU A 118 0.25 -4.61 -14.53
N PRO A 119 -0.44 -4.80 -15.67
CA PRO A 119 0.10 -5.58 -16.79
C PRO A 119 1.40 -4.98 -17.33
N GLU A 120 2.31 -5.82 -17.84
CA GLU A 120 3.59 -5.34 -18.40
C GLU A 120 3.38 -4.41 -19.59
N SER A 121 2.39 -4.72 -20.43
CA SER A 121 2.01 -3.85 -21.54
C SER A 121 1.61 -2.44 -21.07
N ALA A 122 1.03 -2.32 -19.86
CA ALA A 122 0.62 -1.03 -19.33
C ALA A 122 1.79 -0.18 -18.81
N LEU A 123 2.93 -0.80 -18.45
CA LEU A 123 4.17 -0.08 -18.11
C LEU A 123 4.74 0.67 -19.33
N GLN A 124 4.44 0.17 -20.52
CA GLN A 124 5.00 0.67 -21.76
C GLN A 124 4.21 1.87 -22.33
N ASN A 125 2.92 1.99 -22.00
CA ASN A 125 2.02 2.99 -22.57
C ASN A 125 2.51 4.44 -22.45
N TRP A 126 2.98 4.84 -21.26
CA TRP A 126 3.53 6.18 -21.06
C TRP A 126 4.82 6.38 -21.85
N HIS A 127 5.71 5.37 -21.85
CA HIS A 127 6.97 5.43 -22.57
C HIS A 127 6.75 5.54 -24.08
N ASP A 128 5.83 4.75 -24.64
CA ASP A 128 5.50 4.80 -26.06
C ASP A 128 4.90 6.14 -26.47
N ALA A 129 4.09 6.77 -25.59
CA ALA A 129 3.59 8.11 -25.81
C ALA A 129 4.72 9.16 -25.87
N GLN A 130 5.72 9.04 -24.99
CA GLN A 130 6.91 9.91 -25.02
C GLN A 130 7.72 9.70 -26.32
N GLN A 131 7.96 8.44 -26.71
CA GLN A 131 8.61 8.15 -27.99
C GLN A 131 7.83 8.73 -29.18
N GLY A 132 6.50 8.67 -29.13
CA GLY A 132 5.63 9.27 -30.13
C GLY A 132 5.77 10.79 -30.21
N LEU A 133 5.87 11.47 -29.06
CA LEU A 133 6.13 12.90 -28.98
C LEU A 133 7.51 13.27 -29.53
N ASP A 134 8.54 12.51 -29.20
CA ASP A 134 9.91 12.71 -29.71
C ASP A 134 9.95 12.53 -31.23
N ALA A 135 9.32 11.47 -31.73
CA ALA A 135 9.24 11.21 -33.17
C ALA A 135 8.46 12.31 -33.91
N LEU A 136 7.39 12.83 -33.31
CA LEU A 136 6.64 13.95 -33.88
C LEU A 136 7.49 15.24 -33.90
N THR A 137 8.20 15.52 -32.82
CA THR A 137 9.09 16.69 -32.71
C THR A 137 10.22 16.63 -33.73
N ALA A 138 10.88 15.48 -33.88
CA ALA A 138 11.91 15.27 -34.90
C ALA A 138 11.37 15.47 -36.32
N ARG A 139 10.13 15.00 -36.58
CA ARG A 139 9.47 15.23 -37.88
C ARG A 139 9.21 16.71 -38.15
N LEU A 140 8.74 17.45 -37.15
CA LEU A 140 8.51 18.89 -37.27
C LEU A 140 9.81 19.64 -37.55
N ASN A 141 10.89 19.36 -36.82
CA ASN A 141 12.20 19.99 -37.04
C ASN A 141 12.76 19.72 -38.45
N MET A 142 12.54 18.51 -39.00
CA MET A 142 12.96 18.21 -40.37
C MET A 142 12.23 19.05 -41.43
N LEU A 143 11.00 19.51 -41.16
CA LEU A 143 10.28 20.42 -42.06
C LEU A 143 10.94 21.79 -42.09
N ASP A 144 11.39 22.27 -40.92
CA ASP A 144 12.07 23.56 -40.78
C ASP A 144 13.44 23.55 -41.50
N GLU A 145 14.17 22.43 -41.42
CA GLU A 145 15.51 22.29 -42.01
C GLU A 145 15.51 22.02 -43.51
N ARG A 146 14.53 21.28 -44.04
CA ARG A 146 14.48 20.87 -45.46
C ARG A 146 13.30 21.52 -46.17
N LYS A 147 13.57 22.66 -46.81
CA LYS A 147 12.65 23.32 -47.76
C LYS A 147 12.16 22.30 -48.80
N GLY A 148 10.93 21.79 -48.65
CA GLY A 148 10.27 20.92 -49.64
C GLY A 148 9.68 19.62 -49.10
N LYS A 149 9.92 19.24 -47.84
CA LYS A 149 9.12 18.19 -47.17
C LYS A 149 8.00 18.85 -46.37
N TYR A 150 6.79 18.31 -46.47
CA TYR A 150 5.61 18.79 -45.75
C TYR A 150 5.03 17.65 -44.92
N LEU A 151 4.66 17.94 -43.67
CA LEU A 151 3.78 17.09 -42.90
C LEU A 151 2.35 17.53 -43.20
N THR A 152 1.52 16.61 -43.67
CA THR A 152 0.12 16.91 -43.93
C THR A 152 -0.65 17.05 -42.61
N GLY A 153 -1.71 17.86 -42.62
CA GLY A 153 -2.59 17.97 -41.45
C GLY A 153 -3.22 16.64 -41.03
N SER A 154 -3.40 15.69 -41.95
CA SER A 154 -3.85 14.32 -41.64
C SER A 154 -2.79 13.51 -40.91
N GLU A 155 -1.53 13.56 -41.32
CA GLU A 155 -0.44 12.84 -40.62
C GLU A 155 -0.22 13.38 -39.21
N LEU A 156 -0.28 14.70 -39.02
CA LEU A 156 -0.19 15.32 -37.70
C LEU A 156 -1.33 14.85 -36.78
N LYS A 157 -2.57 14.88 -37.28
CA LYS A 157 -3.73 14.40 -36.53
C LYS A 157 -3.60 12.92 -36.15
N SER A 158 -3.13 12.07 -37.07
CA SER A 158 -2.91 10.66 -36.80
C SER A 158 -1.83 10.42 -35.73
N ALA A 159 -0.73 11.19 -35.76
CA ALA A 159 0.31 11.10 -34.74
C ALA A 159 -0.21 11.52 -33.35
N ILE A 160 -0.86 12.68 -33.26
CA ILE A 160 -1.46 13.18 -32.01
C ILE A 160 -2.50 12.19 -31.46
N PHE A 161 -3.35 11.65 -32.33
CA PHE A 161 -4.35 10.66 -31.92
C PHE A 161 -3.72 9.41 -31.33
N THR A 162 -2.62 8.92 -31.93
CA THR A 162 -1.90 7.74 -31.44
C THR A 162 -1.29 7.99 -30.06
N ILE A 163 -0.60 9.12 -29.89
CA ILE A 163 -0.01 9.53 -28.60
C ILE A 163 -1.08 9.66 -27.53
N ARG A 164 -2.19 10.35 -27.84
CA ARG A 164 -3.28 10.54 -26.89
C ARG A 164 -3.90 9.20 -26.49
N ARG A 165 -4.13 8.30 -27.45
CA ARG A 165 -4.62 6.96 -27.17
C ARG A 165 -3.70 6.19 -26.22
N GLN A 166 -2.38 6.29 -26.38
CA GLN A 166 -1.41 5.64 -25.48
C GLN A 166 -1.48 6.22 -24.06
N LEU A 167 -1.58 7.54 -23.92
CA LEU A 167 -1.73 8.21 -22.63
C LEU A 167 -3.07 7.85 -21.94
N ASP A 168 -4.15 7.78 -22.71
CA ASP A 168 -5.50 7.50 -22.20
C ASP A 168 -5.67 6.03 -21.78
N GLN A 169 -4.87 5.10 -22.32
CA GLN A 169 -4.95 3.67 -22.00
C GLN A 169 -4.52 3.34 -20.57
N THR A 170 -3.55 4.07 -20.01
CA THR A 170 -3.12 3.90 -18.62
C THR A 170 -2.79 5.27 -18.05
N PRO A 171 -3.83 6.02 -17.61
CA PRO A 171 -3.62 7.30 -16.98
C PRO A 171 -2.67 7.14 -15.79
N PRO A 172 -1.66 8.02 -15.65
CA PRO A 172 -0.81 8.05 -14.48
C PRO A 172 -1.63 8.23 -13.20
N THR A 173 -1.14 7.70 -12.09
CA THR A 173 -1.80 7.83 -10.78
C THR A 173 -1.95 9.29 -10.36
N GLU A 174 -1.00 10.14 -10.77
CA GLU A 174 -1.01 11.58 -10.56
C GLU A 174 -2.19 12.27 -11.26
N GLU A 175 -2.60 11.77 -12.43
CA GLU A 175 -3.77 12.31 -13.14
C GLU A 175 -5.07 11.94 -12.42
N LEU A 176 -5.15 10.75 -11.81
CA LEU A 176 -6.28 10.39 -10.95
C LEU A 176 -6.34 11.28 -9.70
N LEU A 177 -5.19 11.55 -9.07
CA LEU A 177 -5.10 12.49 -7.94
C LEU A 177 -5.52 13.91 -8.33
N ARG A 178 -5.11 14.38 -9.52
CA ARG A 178 -5.54 15.69 -10.05
C ARG A 178 -7.06 15.74 -10.25
N GLN A 179 -7.68 14.65 -10.72
CA GLN A 179 -9.13 14.58 -10.88
C GLN A 179 -9.85 14.63 -9.53
N ILE A 180 -9.34 13.95 -8.50
CA ILE A 180 -9.88 14.03 -7.13
C ILE A 180 -9.82 15.47 -6.61
N ASP A 181 -8.67 16.13 -6.75
CA ASP A 181 -8.49 17.53 -6.32
C ASP A 181 -9.43 18.48 -7.09
N ASP A 182 -9.61 18.27 -8.40
CA ASP A 182 -10.51 19.05 -9.24
C ASP A 182 -12.00 18.86 -8.87
N GLU A 183 -12.44 17.61 -8.62
CA GLU A 183 -13.81 17.33 -8.14
C GLU A 183 -14.06 17.98 -6.78
N LEU A 184 -13.11 17.84 -5.84
CA LEU A 184 -13.22 18.44 -4.52
C LEU A 184 -13.36 19.97 -4.61
N LYS A 185 -12.55 20.62 -5.45
CA LYS A 185 -12.60 22.09 -5.64
C LYS A 185 -13.88 22.57 -6.32
N LYS A 186 -14.43 21.81 -7.27
CA LYS A 186 -15.61 22.21 -8.04
C LYS A 186 -16.93 21.90 -7.35
N GLN A 187 -17.01 20.76 -6.67
CA GLN A 187 -18.27 20.19 -6.18
C GLN A 187 -18.30 20.08 -4.65
N GLY A 188 -17.18 20.31 -3.96
CA GLY A 188 -17.06 20.13 -2.51
C GLY A 188 -17.10 18.66 -2.07
N SER A 189 -17.14 17.73 -3.02
CA SER A 189 -17.16 16.28 -2.78
C SER A 189 -16.54 15.55 -3.96
N VAL A 190 -16.11 14.31 -3.71
CA VAL A 190 -15.44 13.45 -4.71
C VAL A 190 -16.24 12.18 -4.85
N SER A 191 -16.39 11.69 -6.08
CA SER A 191 -17.13 10.46 -6.34
C SER A 191 -16.45 9.25 -5.68
N PRO A 192 -17.20 8.35 -5.01
CA PRO A 192 -16.61 7.14 -4.42
C PRO A 192 -15.90 6.24 -5.43
N ALA A 193 -16.37 6.24 -6.68
CA ALA A 193 -15.77 5.48 -7.78
C ALA A 193 -14.33 5.95 -8.10
N LEU A 194 -14.05 7.25 -8.00
CA LEU A 194 -12.73 7.78 -8.31
C LEU A 194 -11.70 7.38 -7.24
N TYR A 195 -12.10 7.34 -5.96
CA TYR A 195 -11.27 6.77 -4.88
C TYR A 195 -10.99 5.29 -5.11
N GLN A 196 -12.03 4.50 -5.41
CA GLN A 196 -11.86 3.07 -5.69
C GLN A 196 -10.93 2.81 -6.87
N GLN A 197 -11.02 3.63 -7.93
CA GLN A 197 -10.13 3.54 -9.08
C GLN A 197 -8.67 3.85 -8.72
N LEU A 198 -8.45 4.87 -7.89
CA LEU A 198 -7.11 5.21 -7.38
C LEU A 198 -6.55 4.08 -6.52
N ASP A 199 -7.31 3.56 -5.56
CA ASP A 199 -6.91 2.46 -4.69
C ASP A 199 -6.55 1.21 -5.49
N MET A 200 -7.36 0.87 -6.49
CA MET A 200 -7.08 -0.24 -7.40
C MET A 200 -5.78 -0.01 -8.16
N ARG A 201 -5.56 1.20 -8.71
CA ARG A 201 -4.34 1.52 -9.47
C ARG A 201 -3.09 1.46 -8.59
N ILE A 202 -3.14 2.00 -7.37
CA ILE A 202 -2.04 1.92 -6.41
C ILE A 202 -1.74 0.47 -6.06
N ASN A 203 -2.75 -0.35 -5.80
CA ASN A 203 -2.54 -1.76 -5.49
C ASN A 203 -1.93 -2.53 -6.67
N GLN A 204 -2.34 -2.25 -7.90
CA GLN A 204 -1.74 -2.82 -9.10
C GLN A 204 -0.26 -2.46 -9.25
N LEU A 205 0.10 -1.20 -8.97
CA LEU A 205 1.48 -0.73 -8.99
C LEU A 205 2.32 -1.39 -7.90
N LEU A 206 1.81 -1.47 -6.67
CA LEU A 206 2.50 -2.13 -5.56
C LEU A 206 2.69 -3.63 -5.81
N ASN A 207 1.69 -4.32 -6.37
CA ASN A 207 1.81 -5.72 -6.80
C ASN A 207 2.90 -5.89 -7.86
N ARG A 208 2.92 -5.04 -8.90
CA ARG A 208 3.97 -5.06 -9.93
C ARG A 208 5.34 -4.74 -9.36
N TYR A 209 5.44 -3.78 -8.43
CA TYR A 209 6.69 -3.44 -7.76
C TYR A 209 7.24 -4.63 -6.97
N MET A 210 6.40 -5.34 -6.20
CA MET A 210 6.82 -6.55 -5.50
C MET A 210 7.33 -7.63 -6.46
N LEU A 211 6.62 -7.92 -7.55
CA LEU A 211 7.07 -8.89 -8.56
C LEU A 211 8.44 -8.53 -9.14
N LEU A 212 8.66 -7.26 -9.43
CA LEU A 212 9.95 -6.79 -9.95
C LEU A 212 11.05 -6.94 -8.90
N LYS A 213 10.79 -6.61 -7.63
CA LYS A 213 11.72 -6.77 -6.51
C LYS A 213 12.09 -8.24 -6.28
N GLU A 214 11.12 -9.14 -6.32
CA GLU A 214 11.33 -10.59 -6.22
C GLU A 214 12.17 -11.12 -7.39
N SER A 215 11.85 -10.70 -8.62
CA SER A 215 12.59 -11.13 -9.81
C SER A 215 14.06 -10.66 -9.83
N ALA A 216 14.35 -9.54 -9.16
CA ALA A 216 15.71 -9.03 -9.00
C ALA A 216 16.48 -9.81 -7.93
N THR A 217 15.82 -10.17 -6.82
CA THR A 217 16.45 -10.84 -5.67
C THR A 217 16.65 -12.34 -5.92
N GLY A 218 15.80 -12.99 -6.72
CA GLY A 218 15.92 -14.42 -7.07
C GLY A 218 16.91 -14.74 -8.20
N ARG A 219 17.72 -13.78 -8.66
CA ARG A 219 18.75 -13.98 -9.69
C ARG A 219 20.17 -14.15 -9.12
N ASP A 220 20.32 -14.08 -7.80
CA ASP A 220 21.54 -14.39 -7.05
C ASP A 220 21.48 -15.82 -6.48
#